data_AF-A0A3B9H667-F1
#
_entry.id   AF-A0A3B9H667-F1
#
_cell.length_a   1.000
_cell.length_b   1.000
_cell.length_c   1.000
_cell.angle_alpha   90.00
_cell.angle_beta   90.00
_cell.angle_gamma   90.00
#
_symmetry.space_group_name_H-M   'P 1'
#
loop_
_entity.id
_entity.type
_entity.pdbx_description
1 polymer ?
#
loop_
_entity_poly.entity_id
_entity_poly.type
_entity_poly.pdbx_seq_one_letter_code
_entity_poly.pdbx_strand_id
1 'polypeptide(L)'
;MKQSNGIYVIPFSRSHDPSYEPKWKEWCSLQKARMFVDTTVPDRELKKEINDLVGKPFSLLKMFKIGAIGSHRMIVSEYSDKFREVLTRSTDLNYCNLELRPKGVIVHLSKDRSRHSWIIPYYKLALFDSKTFSIHADGQYLRIQRDRYWKMNKKFHRKLLLLKEEVMSYK
;
A
#
# COMPACT_ATOMS: atom_id res chain seq x y z
N MET A 1 33.13 -18.87 -7.40
CA MET A 1 32.46 -19.80 -6.44
C MET A 1 32.71 -19.27 -5.03
N LYS A 2 31.69 -19.41 -4.17
CA LYS A 2 31.56 -19.05 -2.73
C LYS A 2 31.17 -17.61 -2.35
N GLN A 3 29.91 -17.51 -1.94
CA GLN A 3 29.30 -16.51 -1.06
C GLN A 3 29.88 -16.62 0.37
N SER A 4 29.88 -15.52 1.11
CA SER A 4 29.63 -15.55 2.56
C SER A 4 28.90 -14.30 3.03
N ASN A 5 27.75 -14.54 3.65
CA ASN A 5 26.77 -13.61 4.18
C ASN A 5 27.36 -12.63 5.22
N GLY A 6 27.21 -11.33 4.97
CA GLY A 6 27.42 -10.28 5.98
C GLY A 6 26.23 -10.22 6.93
N ILE A 7 26.28 -11.00 8.01
CA ILE A 7 25.41 -10.80 9.17
C ILE A 7 26.02 -9.65 9.98
N TYR A 8 25.35 -8.49 10.01
CA TYR A 8 25.71 -7.41 10.93
C TYR A 8 25.40 -7.85 12.36
N VAL A 9 26.44 -8.21 13.11
CA VAL A 9 26.32 -8.45 14.55
C VAL A 9 26.26 -7.09 15.24
N ILE A 10 25.11 -6.79 15.86
CA ILE A 10 24.91 -5.57 16.64
C ILE A 10 25.70 -5.73 17.96
N PRO A 11 26.55 -4.78 18.38
CA PRO A 11 27.20 -4.88 19.68
C PRO A 11 26.15 -4.66 20.77
N PHE A 12 25.94 -5.68 21.61
CA PHE A 12 25.15 -5.57 22.83
C PHE A 12 25.99 -4.84 23.90
N SER A 13 26.11 -3.52 23.79
CA SER A 13 26.63 -2.70 24.88
C SER A 13 25.53 -2.53 25.94
N ARG A 14 25.68 -3.23 27.06
CA ARG A 14 24.92 -3.00 28.30
C ARG A 14 25.19 -1.58 28.82
N SER A 15 24.31 -0.64 28.51
CA SER A 15 24.05 0.51 29.37
C SER A 15 22.72 0.27 30.06
N HIS A 16 22.75 -0.06 31.36
CA HIS A 16 21.56 -0.04 32.22
C HIS A 16 21.26 1.42 32.60
N ASP A 17 20.87 2.22 31.62
CA ASP A 17 20.26 3.51 31.85
C ASP A 17 18.74 3.33 31.68
N PRO A 18 17.93 3.44 32.76
CA PRO A 18 16.47 3.33 32.69
C PRO A 18 15.81 4.40 31.81
N SER A 19 16.53 5.47 31.46
CA SER A 19 16.07 6.57 30.60
C SER A 19 16.48 6.41 29.13
N TYR A 20 17.32 5.42 28.79
CA TYR A 20 17.74 5.18 27.42
C TYR A 20 16.68 4.40 26.64
N GLU A 21 15.88 5.12 25.83
CA GLU A 21 15.05 4.52 24.80
C GLU A 21 15.95 4.13 23.60
N PRO A 22 16.13 2.83 23.30
CA PRO A 22 17.03 2.44 22.23
C PRO A 22 16.51 2.87 20.86
N LYS A 23 17.40 3.40 20.00
CA LYS A 23 17.06 3.82 18.63
C LYS A 23 16.25 2.78 17.86
N TRP A 24 16.50 1.48 18.02
CA TRP A 24 15.72 0.46 17.31
C TRP A 24 14.23 0.47 17.69
N LYS A 25 13.84 0.86 18.91
CA LYS A 25 12.43 1.06 19.29
C LYS A 25 11.82 2.26 18.59
N GLU A 26 12.56 3.37 18.48
CA GLU A 26 12.16 4.53 17.69
C GLU A 26 12.01 4.14 16.21
N TRP A 27 12.93 3.36 15.65
CA TRP A 27 12.84 2.83 14.29
C TRP A 27 11.68 1.85 14.09
N CYS A 28 11.40 0.97 15.05
CA CYS A 28 10.22 0.09 15.03
C CYS A 28 8.92 0.89 15.19
N SER A 29 8.94 1.98 15.96
CA SER A 29 7.81 2.91 16.13
C SER A 29 7.54 3.71 14.85
N LEU A 30 8.60 4.16 14.16
CA LEU A 30 8.54 4.83 12.85
C LEU A 30 8.09 3.88 11.72
N GLN A 31 8.38 2.58 11.83
CA GLN A 31 7.84 1.54 10.94
C GLN A 31 6.38 1.16 11.26
N LYS A 32 5.85 1.61 12.39
CA LYS A 32 4.47 1.36 12.84
C LYS A 32 3.47 2.32 12.20
N ALA A 33 3.74 2.78 10.97
CA ALA A 33 2.71 3.41 10.16
C ALA A 33 1.56 2.41 10.01
N ARG A 34 0.36 2.81 10.44
CA ARG A 34 -0.84 2.01 10.25
C ARG A 34 -1.09 1.93 8.75
N MET A 35 -0.66 0.82 8.14
CA MET A 35 -0.82 0.66 6.69
C MET A 35 -2.29 0.49 6.30
N PHE A 36 -3.15 0.08 7.23
CA PHE A 36 -4.59 0.02 7.03
C PHE A 36 -5.27 0.93 8.04
N VAL A 37 -6.02 1.92 7.55
CA VAL A 37 -6.59 3.00 8.35
C VAL A 37 -7.99 3.34 7.89
N ASP A 38 -8.83 3.78 8.83
CA ASP A 38 -10.07 4.48 8.50
C ASP A 38 -9.72 5.87 7.93
N THR A 39 -10.28 6.17 6.77
CA THR A 39 -10.09 7.42 6.01
C THR A 39 -11.43 8.07 5.66
N THR A 40 -12.48 7.77 6.43
CA THR A 40 -13.81 8.37 6.28
C THR A 40 -13.73 9.87 6.55
N VAL A 41 -13.03 10.28 7.62
CA VAL A 41 -12.73 11.67 7.96
C VAL A 41 -11.25 11.78 8.32
N PRO A 42 -10.33 11.89 7.34
CA PRO A 42 -8.91 11.87 7.61
C PRO A 42 -8.45 13.20 8.22
N ASP A 43 -7.87 13.12 9.42
CA ASP A 43 -7.26 14.26 10.11
C ASP A 43 -5.93 14.71 9.45
N ARG A 44 -5.31 15.75 10.01
CA ARG A 44 -4.08 16.34 9.46
C ARG A 44 -2.85 15.44 9.68
N GLU A 45 -2.80 14.72 10.80
CA GLU A 45 -1.68 13.84 11.15
C GLU A 45 -1.65 12.62 10.24
N LEU A 46 -2.80 11.98 10.06
CA LEU A 46 -2.97 10.85 9.15
C LEU A 46 -2.60 11.24 7.71
N LYS A 47 -3.03 12.42 7.24
CA LYS A 47 -2.64 12.92 5.91
C LYS A 47 -1.13 13.11 5.81
N LYS A 48 -0.48 13.61 6.86
CA LYS A 48 0.96 13.77 6.90
C LYS A 48 1.65 12.41 6.83
N GLU A 49 1.24 11.44 7.64
CA GLU A 49 1.76 10.07 7.63
C GLU A 49 1.64 9.39 6.26
N ILE A 50 0.46 9.49 5.63
CA ILE A 50 0.23 8.97 4.28
C ILE A 50 1.19 9.64 3.28
N ASN A 51 1.31 10.96 3.33
CA ASN A 51 2.17 11.71 2.42
C ASN A 51 3.66 11.39 2.62
N ASP A 52 4.09 11.16 3.86
CA ASP A 52 5.47 10.81 4.18
C ASP A 52 5.79 9.40 3.64
N LEU A 53 4.84 8.46 3.76
CA LEU A 53 5.00 7.06 3.33
C LEU A 53 4.94 6.88 1.81
N VAL A 54 3.91 7.42 1.14
CA VAL A 54 3.65 7.20 -0.29
C VAL A 54 3.82 8.44 -1.16
N GLY A 55 4.22 9.58 -0.58
CA GLY A 55 4.36 10.86 -1.28
C GLY A 55 3.03 11.62 -1.35
N LYS A 56 3.12 12.94 -1.52
CA LYS A 56 1.96 13.85 -1.73
C LYS A 56 1.18 13.50 -3.02
N PRO A 57 -0.10 13.90 -3.15
CA PRO A 57 -0.84 13.69 -4.39
C PRO A 57 -0.10 14.36 -5.56
N PHE A 58 -0.25 13.82 -6.77
CA PHE A 58 0.35 14.45 -7.94
C PHE A 58 -0.21 15.87 -8.14
N SER A 59 0.67 16.82 -8.46
CA SER A 59 0.25 18.17 -8.87
C SER A 59 -0.49 18.11 -10.20
N LEU A 60 -1.37 19.09 -10.46
CA LEU A 60 -2.20 19.16 -11.69
C LEU A 60 -1.36 18.92 -12.96
N LEU A 61 -0.22 19.61 -13.09
CA LEU A 61 0.71 19.46 -14.22
C LEU A 61 1.18 18.01 -14.40
N LYS A 62 1.55 17.36 -13.29
CA LYS A 62 2.00 15.96 -13.32
C LYS A 62 0.84 15.01 -13.62
N MET A 63 -0.39 15.31 -13.18
CA MET A 63 -1.58 14.54 -13.55
C MET A 63 -1.85 14.58 -15.05
N PHE A 64 -1.65 15.71 -15.74
CA PHE A 64 -1.82 15.80 -17.19
C PHE A 64 -0.84 14.90 -17.94
N LYS A 65 0.43 14.87 -17.52
CA LYS A 65 1.45 14.00 -18.12
C LYS A 65 1.18 12.50 -17.85
N ILE A 66 0.76 12.19 -16.64
CA ILE A 66 0.55 10.83 -16.17
C ILE A 66 -0.82 10.27 -16.64
N GLY A 67 -1.83 11.13 -16.79
CA GLY A 67 -3.23 10.76 -17.00
C GLY A 67 -3.92 10.30 -15.71
N ALA A 68 -4.97 9.48 -15.84
CA ALA A 68 -5.81 9.03 -14.71
C ALA A 68 -5.02 8.46 -13.52
N ILE A 69 -5.16 9.07 -12.34
CA ILE A 69 -4.46 8.68 -11.10
C ILE A 69 -5.23 7.59 -10.35
N GLY A 70 -6.55 7.55 -10.52
CA GLY A 70 -7.43 6.56 -9.92
C GLY A 70 -7.83 5.45 -10.90
N SER A 71 -7.98 4.23 -10.40
CA SER A 71 -8.64 3.14 -11.13
C SER A 71 -10.16 3.30 -11.10
N HIS A 72 -10.85 2.61 -12.00
CA HIS A 72 -12.28 2.37 -11.81
C HIS A 72 -12.48 1.42 -10.63
N ARG A 73 -13.72 1.31 -10.15
CA ARG A 73 -14.06 0.35 -9.11
C ARG A 73 -13.75 -1.07 -9.60
N MET A 74 -13.33 -1.92 -8.67
CA MET A 74 -12.98 -3.31 -8.90
C MET A 74 -13.62 -4.18 -7.84
N ILE A 75 -14.12 -5.35 -8.23
CA ILE A 75 -14.75 -6.29 -7.29
C ILE A 75 -13.67 -7.13 -6.60
N VAL A 76 -13.67 -7.12 -5.27
CA VAL A 76 -12.79 -7.96 -4.45
C VAL A 76 -13.46 -9.32 -4.26
N SER A 77 -12.79 -10.38 -4.68
CA SER A 77 -13.28 -11.76 -4.58
C SER A 77 -12.73 -12.49 -3.36
N GLU A 78 -11.49 -12.21 -2.97
CA GLU A 78 -10.84 -12.83 -1.79
C GLU A 78 -9.91 -11.81 -1.12
N TYR A 79 -9.68 -11.97 0.18
CA TYR A 79 -8.86 -11.05 0.97
C TYR A 79 -8.32 -11.73 2.22
N SER A 80 -7.22 -11.21 2.76
CA SER A 80 -6.66 -11.68 4.04
C SER A 80 -7.48 -11.20 5.24
N ASP A 81 -7.29 -11.87 6.39
CA ASP A 81 -8.10 -11.66 7.59
C ASP A 81 -8.11 -10.23 8.12
N LYS A 82 -7.04 -9.47 7.87
CA LYS A 82 -6.94 -8.05 8.22
C LYS A 82 -8.05 -7.19 7.63
N PHE A 83 -8.65 -7.60 6.50
CA PHE A 83 -9.69 -6.83 5.84
C PHE A 83 -11.12 -7.25 6.24
N ARG A 84 -11.29 -8.28 7.08
CA ARG A 84 -12.63 -8.81 7.46
C ARG A 84 -13.54 -7.81 8.15
N GLU A 85 -12.99 -6.83 8.87
CA GLU A 85 -13.81 -5.81 9.54
C GLU A 85 -14.51 -4.89 8.52
N VAL A 86 -13.85 -4.67 7.38
CA VAL A 86 -14.31 -3.74 6.33
C VAL A 86 -14.98 -4.48 5.18
N LEU A 87 -14.44 -5.62 4.77
CA LEU A 87 -14.99 -6.41 3.68
C LEU A 87 -15.85 -7.53 4.25
N THR A 88 -17.10 -7.62 3.81
CA THR A 88 -18.01 -8.67 4.27
C THR A 88 -17.75 -9.97 3.54
N ARG A 89 -18.04 -11.10 4.19
CA ARG A 89 -18.15 -12.41 3.53
C ARG A 89 -19.56 -12.68 2.98
N SER A 90 -20.49 -11.73 3.17
CA SER A 90 -21.89 -11.83 2.74
C SER A 90 -22.02 -11.80 1.21
N THR A 91 -23.25 -11.93 0.73
CA THR A 91 -23.64 -11.86 -0.69
C THR A 91 -23.36 -10.51 -1.37
N ASP A 92 -22.94 -9.50 -0.61
CA ASP A 92 -22.70 -8.16 -1.13
C ASP A 92 -21.35 -8.05 -1.84
N LEU A 93 -21.34 -7.31 -2.94
CA LEU A 93 -20.11 -7.08 -3.70
C LEU A 93 -19.21 -6.09 -2.96
N ASN A 94 -18.04 -6.57 -2.57
CA ASN A 94 -16.97 -5.73 -2.04
C ASN A 94 -16.26 -5.01 -3.18
N TYR A 95 -16.08 -3.69 -3.03
CA TYR A 95 -15.41 -2.87 -4.04
C TYR A 95 -14.13 -2.24 -3.52
N CYS A 96 -13.16 -2.11 -4.42
CA CYS A 96 -11.94 -1.35 -4.19
C CYS A 96 -11.58 -0.44 -5.36
N ASN A 97 -10.77 0.58 -5.07
CA ASN A 97 -10.15 1.47 -6.06
C ASN A 97 -8.67 1.66 -5.73
N LEU A 98 -7.85 1.89 -6.74
CA LEU A 98 -6.43 2.21 -6.59
C LEU A 98 -6.19 3.67 -6.88
N GLU A 99 -5.41 4.33 -6.03
CA GLU A 99 -4.86 5.67 -6.26
C GLU A 99 -3.34 5.60 -6.38
N LEU A 100 -2.80 6.07 -7.51
CA LEU A 100 -1.36 6.19 -7.71
C LEU A 100 -0.79 7.33 -6.87
N ARG A 101 0.37 7.08 -6.25
CA ARG A 101 1.14 8.09 -5.52
C ARG A 101 2.60 8.06 -5.97
N PRO A 102 3.37 9.14 -5.78
CA PRO A 102 4.77 9.19 -6.22
C PRO A 102 5.67 8.09 -5.67
N LYS A 103 5.42 7.59 -4.45
CA LYS A 103 6.24 6.57 -3.77
C LYS A 103 5.45 5.28 -3.46
N GLY A 104 4.23 5.14 -3.97
CA GLY A 104 3.37 4.02 -3.61
C GLY A 104 1.99 4.05 -4.25
N VAL A 105 1.09 3.27 -3.67
CA VAL A 105 -0.32 3.19 -4.06
C VAL A 105 -1.17 3.20 -2.80
N ILE A 106 -2.39 3.73 -2.91
CA ILE A 106 -3.41 3.61 -1.88
C ILE A 106 -4.54 2.76 -2.44
N VAL A 107 -4.90 1.68 -1.75
CA VAL A 107 -6.08 0.89 -2.06
C VAL A 107 -7.22 1.36 -1.18
N HIS A 108 -8.26 1.93 -1.77
CA HIS A 108 -9.45 2.33 -1.05
C HIS A 108 -10.45 1.18 -1.02
N LEU A 109 -10.94 0.86 0.16
CA LEU A 109 -12.03 -0.07 0.41
C LEU A 109 -13.21 0.72 0.97
N SER A 110 -14.37 0.57 0.37
CA SER A 110 -15.58 1.26 0.82
C SER A 110 -16.56 0.23 1.38
N LYS A 111 -17.07 0.50 2.58
CA LYS A 111 -18.16 -0.26 3.22
C LYS A 111 -19.19 0.73 3.74
N ASP A 112 -20.40 0.68 3.19
CA ASP A 112 -21.49 1.59 3.53
C ASP A 112 -21.04 3.06 3.42
N ARG A 113 -21.00 3.78 4.55
CA ARG A 113 -20.55 5.18 4.64
C ARG A 113 -19.11 5.33 5.14
N SER A 114 -18.42 4.21 5.36
CA SER A 114 -17.02 4.19 5.81
C SER A 114 -16.07 3.91 4.66
N ARG A 115 -14.91 4.57 4.69
CA ARG A 115 -13.85 4.38 3.71
C ARG A 115 -12.56 4.05 4.41
N HIS A 116 -12.04 2.87 4.16
CA HIS A 116 -10.73 2.46 4.66
C HIS A 116 -9.70 2.52 3.54
N SER A 117 -8.46 2.79 3.91
CA SER A 117 -7.36 2.89 2.96
C SER A 117 -6.22 1.97 3.39
N TRP A 118 -5.79 1.12 2.46
CA TRP A 118 -4.57 0.34 2.57
C TRP A 118 -3.45 1.04 1.81
N ILE A 119 -2.53 1.65 2.56
CA ILE A 119 -1.43 2.46 2.07
C ILE A 119 -0.22 1.56 1.87
N ILE A 120 0.26 1.46 0.63
CA ILE A 120 1.32 0.52 0.26
C ILE A 120 2.43 1.28 -0.46
N PRO A 121 3.62 1.44 0.15
CA PRO A 121 4.77 1.98 -0.56
C PRO A 121 5.30 0.97 -1.58
N TYR A 122 5.89 1.45 -2.67
CA TYR A 122 6.26 0.60 -3.81
C TYR A 122 7.25 -0.53 -3.48
N TYR A 123 8.11 -0.34 -2.49
CA TYR A 123 9.06 -1.35 -2.05
C TYR A 123 8.41 -2.53 -1.29
N LYS A 124 7.17 -2.37 -0.79
CA LYS A 124 6.37 -3.44 -0.18
C LYS A 124 5.34 -4.04 -1.13
N LEU A 125 5.08 -3.36 -2.26
CA LEU A 125 4.02 -3.72 -3.20
C LEU A 125 4.45 -4.87 -4.11
N ALA A 126 3.70 -5.98 -4.06
CA ALA A 126 3.75 -7.06 -5.03
C ALA A 126 2.42 -7.18 -5.76
N LEU A 127 2.48 -7.32 -7.09
CA LEU A 127 1.32 -7.39 -7.97
C LEU A 127 1.40 -8.67 -8.80
N PHE A 128 0.29 -9.39 -8.92
CA PHE A 128 0.19 -10.55 -9.80
C PHE A 128 -1.04 -10.42 -10.70
N ASP A 129 -0.84 -10.53 -12.01
CA ASP A 129 -1.91 -10.53 -13.01
C ASP A 129 -1.93 -11.90 -13.70
N SER A 130 -2.88 -12.74 -13.34
CA SER A 130 -3.07 -14.07 -13.92
C SER A 130 -4.53 -14.23 -14.38
N LYS A 131 -5.28 -15.21 -13.88
CA LYS A 131 -6.74 -15.29 -14.07
C LYS A 131 -7.46 -14.16 -13.33
N THR A 132 -6.94 -13.80 -12.17
CA THR A 132 -7.36 -12.66 -11.34
C THR A 132 -6.19 -11.70 -11.17
N PHE A 133 -6.49 -10.48 -10.76
CA PHE A 133 -5.47 -9.52 -10.34
C PHE A 133 -5.35 -9.58 -8.83
N SER A 134 -4.14 -9.55 -8.29
CA SER A 134 -3.94 -9.56 -6.83
C SER A 134 -2.86 -8.59 -6.40
N ILE A 135 -3.12 -7.98 -5.24
CA ILE A 135 -2.26 -6.98 -4.60
C ILE A 135 -1.82 -7.56 -3.28
N HIS A 136 -0.52 -7.56 -3.04
CA HIS A 136 0.10 -8.10 -1.83
C HIS A 136 1.04 -7.06 -1.20
N ALA A 137 1.02 -6.97 0.12
CA ALA A 137 2.02 -6.25 0.92
C ALA A 137 1.97 -6.69 2.38
N ASP A 138 3.12 -6.79 3.04
CA ASP A 138 3.26 -7.12 4.47
C ASP A 138 2.43 -8.34 4.92
N GLY A 139 2.47 -9.41 4.13
CA GLY A 139 1.74 -10.65 4.40
C GLY A 139 0.22 -10.57 4.20
N GLN A 140 -0.30 -9.44 3.72
CA GLN A 140 -1.72 -9.22 3.43
C GLN A 140 -1.97 -9.25 1.93
N TYR A 141 -3.20 -9.58 1.52
CA TYR A 141 -3.56 -9.62 0.12
C TYR A 141 -5.02 -9.25 -0.16
N LEU A 142 -5.25 -8.75 -1.37
CA LEU A 142 -6.56 -8.58 -1.99
C LEU A 142 -6.54 -9.22 -3.38
N ARG A 143 -7.53 -10.06 -3.67
CA ARG A 143 -7.76 -10.65 -4.99
C ARG A 143 -8.97 -10.00 -5.64
N ILE A 144 -8.78 -9.59 -6.88
CA ILE A 144 -9.73 -8.83 -7.68
C ILE A 144 -10.15 -9.70 -8.87
N GLN A 145 -11.46 -9.88 -9.02
CA GLN A 145 -12.03 -10.56 -10.17
C GLN A 145 -12.14 -9.62 -11.37
N ARG A 146 -12.22 -10.21 -12.56
CA ARG A 146 -12.42 -9.46 -13.80
C ARG A 146 -13.89 -9.05 -13.91
N ASP A 147 -14.14 -7.75 -13.94
CA ASP A 147 -15.48 -7.18 -14.12
C ASP A 147 -15.60 -6.44 -15.45
N ARG A 148 -16.71 -5.73 -15.65
CA ARG A 148 -16.95 -4.91 -16.85
C ARG A 148 -15.89 -3.80 -17.06
N TYR A 149 -15.19 -3.37 -16.00
CA TYR A 149 -14.15 -2.34 -16.07
C TYR A 149 -12.74 -2.93 -16.24
N TRP A 150 -12.61 -4.26 -16.33
CA TRP A 150 -11.32 -4.96 -16.43
C TRP A 150 -10.41 -4.39 -17.52
N LYS A 151 -10.93 -4.11 -18.72
CA LYS A 151 -10.11 -3.56 -19.82
C LYS A 151 -9.50 -2.19 -19.48
N MET A 152 -10.23 -1.35 -18.76
CA MET A 152 -9.76 -0.02 -18.33
C MET A 152 -8.80 -0.16 -17.16
N ASN A 153 -9.13 -1.01 -16.19
CA ASN A 153 -8.29 -1.26 -15.02
C ASN A 153 -6.98 -1.97 -15.40
N LYS A 154 -6.97 -2.84 -16.42
CA LYS A 154 -5.74 -3.45 -16.93
C LYS A 154 -4.76 -2.42 -17.49
N LYS A 155 -5.26 -1.39 -18.20
CA LYS A 155 -4.42 -0.26 -18.64
C LYS A 155 -3.84 0.49 -17.44
N PHE A 156 -4.65 0.69 -16.40
CA PHE A 156 -4.22 1.31 -15.15
C PHE A 156 -3.17 0.47 -14.40
N HIS A 157 -3.34 -0.85 -14.30
CA HIS A 157 -2.38 -1.76 -13.66
C HIS A 157 -1.03 -1.77 -14.39
N ARG A 158 -1.03 -1.74 -15.73
CA ARG A 158 0.21 -1.61 -16.50
C ARG A 158 0.93 -0.31 -16.18
N LYS A 159 0.19 0.79 -16.07
CA LYS A 159 0.75 2.09 -15.67
C LYS A 159 1.30 2.07 -14.24
N LEU A 160 0.60 1.44 -13.30
CA LEU A 160 1.08 1.23 -11.93
C LEU A 160 2.41 0.47 -11.92
N LEU A 161 2.54 -0.60 -12.72
CA LEU A 161 3.77 -1.38 -12.82
C LEU A 161 4.93 -0.55 -13.36
N LEU A 162 4.72 0.19 -14.46
CA LEU A 162 5.74 1.05 -15.04
C LEU A 162 6.22 2.14 -14.07
N LEU A 163 5.29 2.77 -13.35
CA LEU A 163 5.63 3.80 -12.36
C LEU A 163 6.39 3.21 -11.17
N LYS A 164 6.01 2.01 -10.71
CA LYS A 164 6.75 1.27 -9.68
C LYS A 164 8.17 0.96 -10.16
N GLU A 165 8.33 0.45 -11.38
CA GLU A 165 9.63 0.14 -11.96
C GLU A 165 10.51 1.38 -12.07
N GLU A 166 9.97 2.48 -12.59
CA GLU A 166 10.67 3.77 -12.66
C GLU A 166 11.20 4.17 -11.28
N VAL A 167 10.34 4.24 -10.27
CA VAL A 167 10.72 4.67 -8.91
C VAL A 167 11.72 3.71 -8.24
N MET A 168 11.62 2.41 -8.51
CA MET A 168 12.49 1.41 -7.90
C MET A 168 13.84 1.25 -8.63
N SER A 169 13.93 1.63 -9.91
CA SER A 169 15.16 1.57 -10.71
C SER A 169 16.15 2.70 -10.39
N TYR A 170 15.67 3.83 -9.86
CA TYR A 170 16.51 4.97 -9.43
C TYR A 170 17.18 4.78 -8.06
N LYS A 171 17.25 3.56 -7.53
CA LYS A 171 17.90 3.21 -6.26
C LYS A 171 18.95 2.15 -6.48
#